data_AF-A0A381ZYU2-F1
#
_entry.id   AF-A0A381ZYU2-F1
#
_cell.length_a   1.000
_cell.length_b   1.000
_cell.length_c   1.000
_cell.angle_alpha   90.00
_cell.angle_beta   90.00
_cell.angle_gamma   90.00
#
_symmetry.space_group_name_H-M   'P 1'
#
loop_
_entity.id
_entity.type
_entity.pdbx_description
1 polymer ?
#
loop_
_entity_poly.entity_id
_entity_poly.type
_entity_poly.pdbx_seq_one_letter_code
_entity_poly.pdbx_strand_id
1 'polypeptide(L)'
;MYCVIMAGGSGTRFWPLSRKDSPKQLLNIIGGNSMLQMTVDRLRKIKFVDDIFIVTRSDIADKIIETIKRIPKENIIVEPSGKNTAP
;
A
#
# COMPACT_ATOMS: atom_id res chain seq x y z
N MET A 1 -1.82 -1.22 -19.34
CA MET A 1 -0.76 -1.65 -18.42
C MET A 1 -1.34 -1.91 -17.04
N TYR A 2 -0.99 -3.02 -16.42
CA TYR A 2 -1.32 -3.29 -15.02
C TYR A 2 -0.18 -2.85 -14.10
N CYS A 3 -0.48 -2.21 -12.99
CA CYS A 3 0.49 -1.83 -11.98
C CYS A 3 0.26 -2.61 -10.70
N VAL A 4 1.35 -3.10 -10.08
CA VAL A 4 1.29 -3.81 -8.80
C VAL A 4 2.13 -3.04 -7.78
N ILE A 5 1.52 -2.70 -6.65
CA ILE A 5 2.19 -2.05 -5.52
C ILE A 5 2.43 -3.09 -4.42
N MET A 6 3.70 -3.34 -4.09
CA MET A 6 4.08 -4.22 -2.99
C MET A 6 4.07 -3.43 -1.65
N ALA A 7 3.06 -3.68 -0.82
CA ALA A 7 2.79 -2.95 0.43
C ALA A 7 2.92 -3.81 1.71
N GLY A 8 3.69 -4.90 1.68
CA GLY A 8 3.85 -5.84 2.82
C GLY A 8 4.96 -5.52 3.84
N GLY A 9 5.77 -4.48 3.64
CA GLY A 9 6.92 -4.18 4.52
C GLY A 9 6.55 -3.59 5.89
N SER A 10 7.24 -3.98 6.97
CA SER A 10 6.95 -3.53 8.35
C SER A 10 7.45 -2.12 8.68
N GLY A 11 8.47 -1.61 7.99
CA GLY A 11 8.92 -0.22 8.14
C GLY A 11 9.57 0.12 9.49
N THR A 12 10.37 -0.78 10.06
CA THR A 12 11.00 -0.66 11.39
C THR A 12 11.88 0.58 11.59
N ARG A 13 12.44 1.16 10.52
CA ARG A 13 13.33 2.34 10.58
C ARG A 13 12.61 3.66 10.86
N PHE A 14 11.28 3.69 10.73
CA PHE A 14 10.47 4.86 11.04
C PHE A 14 9.96 4.87 12.48
N TRP A 15 10.45 3.98 13.34
CA TRP A 15 10.11 4.05 14.77
C TRP A 15 10.60 5.40 15.34
N PRO A 16 9.80 6.11 16.17
CA PRO A 16 8.55 5.69 16.80
C PRO A 16 7.27 5.98 16.01
N LEU A 17 7.35 6.47 14.77
CA LEU A 17 6.18 6.75 13.95
C LEU A 17 5.57 5.46 13.38
N SER A 18 6.40 4.50 12.96
CA SER A 18 5.91 3.19 12.55
C SER A 18 5.56 2.31 13.75
N ARG A 19 4.42 1.63 13.64
CA ARG A 19 3.90 0.65 14.60
C ARG A 19 3.44 -0.57 13.84
N LYS A 20 3.17 -1.68 14.55
CA LYS A 20 2.64 -2.91 13.95
C LYS A 20 1.36 -2.62 13.14
N ASP A 21 0.45 -1.85 13.72
CA ASP A 21 -0.85 -1.53 13.12
C ASP A 21 -0.80 -0.26 12.24
N SER A 22 0.35 0.39 12.14
CA SER A 22 0.58 1.57 11.29
C SER A 22 1.96 1.48 10.64
N PRO A 23 2.11 0.58 9.65
CA PRO A 23 3.37 0.35 8.96
C PRO A 23 3.71 1.57 8.10
N LYS A 24 4.96 1.66 7.64
CA LYS A 24 5.48 2.85 6.94
C LYS A 24 4.56 3.32 5.81
N GLN A 25 3.99 2.41 5.02
CA GLN A 25 3.19 2.73 3.84
C GLN A 25 1.97 3.58 4.18
N LEU A 26 1.44 3.45 5.39
CA LEU A 26 0.29 4.21 5.88
C LEU A 26 0.67 5.50 6.60
N LEU A 27 1.97 5.77 6.79
CA LEU A 27 2.43 7.00 7.42
C LEU A 27 2.30 8.19 6.47
N ASN A 28 1.91 9.32 7.03
CA ASN A 28 1.94 10.62 6.38
C ASN A 28 3.18 11.38 6.85
N ILE A 29 4.26 11.30 6.08
CA ILE A 29 5.57 11.88 6.45
C ILE A 29 5.74 13.29 5.88
N ILE A 30 5.20 13.55 4.69
CA ILE A 30 5.44 14.78 3.92
C ILE A 30 4.22 15.73 3.99
N GLY A 31 3.17 15.35 4.72
CA GLY A 31 1.92 16.09 4.80
C GLY A 31 0.95 15.74 3.66
N GLY A 32 -0.35 15.81 3.94
CA GLY A 32 -1.42 15.53 2.96
C GLY A 32 -1.93 14.10 2.96
N ASN A 33 -1.15 13.13 2.48
CA ASN A 33 -1.59 11.75 2.23
C ASN A 33 -0.59 10.70 2.77
N SER A 34 -1.04 9.45 2.94
CA SER A 34 -0.14 8.33 3.24
C SER A 34 0.80 8.07 2.06
N MET A 35 2.00 7.50 2.33
CA MET A 35 2.94 7.13 1.26
C MET A 35 2.32 6.21 0.20
N LEU A 36 1.42 5.30 0.61
CA LEU A 36 0.70 4.42 -0.29
C LEU A 36 -0.29 5.19 -1.16
N GLN A 37 -1.08 6.11 -0.58
CA GLN A 37 -2.01 6.95 -1.35
C GLN A 37 -1.27 7.83 -2.34
N MET A 38 -0.13 8.43 -1.95
CA MET A 38 0.72 9.20 -2.85
C MET A 38 1.24 8.35 -4.03
N THR A 39 1.54 7.07 -3.78
CA THR A 39 1.98 6.14 -4.82
C THR A 39 0.85 5.83 -5.80
N VAL A 40 -0.36 5.58 -5.30
CA VAL A 40 -1.57 5.38 -6.13
C VAL A 40 -1.85 6.63 -6.97
N ASP A 41 -1.86 7.81 -6.36
CA ASP A 41 -2.11 9.08 -7.05
C ASP A 41 -1.09 9.35 -8.16
N ARG A 42 0.17 8.93 -7.95
CA ARG A 42 1.22 9.02 -8.97
C ARG A 42 0.96 8.08 -10.14
N LEU A 43 0.60 6.82 -9.88
CA LEU A 43 0.33 5.84 -10.94
C LEU A 43 -0.89 6.22 -11.78
N ARG A 44 -1.94 6.78 -11.17
CA ARG A 44 -3.14 7.22 -11.90
C ARG A 44 -2.90 8.39 -12.86
N LYS A 45 -1.80 9.13 -12.72
CA LYS A 45 -1.43 10.19 -13.67
C LYS A 45 -0.80 9.64 -14.95
N ILE A 46 -0.47 8.35 -15.00
CA ILE A 46 0.13 7.69 -16.15
C ILE A 46 -0.99 7.27 -17.10
N LYS A 47 -0.94 7.76 -18.35
CA LYS A 47 -2.02 7.65 -19.35
C LYS A 47 -2.42 6.21 -19.73
N PHE A 48 -1.55 5.24 -19.49
CA PHE A 48 -1.70 3.85 -19.97
C PHE A 48 -1.90 2.82 -18.85
N VAL A 49 -2.14 3.27 -17.61
CA VAL A 49 -2.45 2.38 -16.49
C VAL A 49 -3.93 2.04 -16.52
N ASP A 50 -4.23 0.78 -16.82
CA ASP A 50 -5.61 0.27 -16.87
C ASP A 50 -6.11 -0.02 -15.46
N ASP A 51 -5.24 -0.62 -14.64
CA ASP A 51 -5.58 -1.06 -13.30
C ASP A 51 -4.38 -1.05 -12.36
N ILE A 52 -4.67 -0.88 -11.07
CA ILE A 52 -3.68 -0.86 -9.99
C ILE A 52 -4.09 -1.90 -8.95
N PHE A 53 -3.18 -2.81 -8.65
CA PHE A 53 -3.29 -3.82 -7.61
C PHE A 53 -2.38 -3.48 -6.43
N ILE A 54 -2.83 -3.79 -5.22
CA ILE A 54 -2.04 -3.64 -4.00
C ILE A 54 -1.88 -5.02 -3.37
N VAL A 55 -0.64 -5.47 -3.25
CA VAL A 55 -0.29 -6.72 -2.56
C VAL A 55 0.13 -6.38 -1.15
N THR A 56 -0.53 -6.96 -0.15
CA THR A 56 -0.28 -6.64 1.26
C THR A 56 -0.53 -7.86 2.15
N ARG A 57 -0.30 -7.71 3.46
CA ARG A 57 -0.54 -8.75 4.46
C ARG A 57 -1.95 -8.61 5.07
N SER A 58 -2.46 -9.70 5.61
CA SER A 58 -3.81 -9.76 6.19
C SER A 58 -4.02 -8.76 7.33
N ASP A 59 -2.99 -8.49 8.13
CA ASP A 59 -3.04 -7.57 9.28
C ASP A 59 -3.25 -6.09 8.91
N ILE A 60 -3.04 -5.73 7.63
CA ILE A 60 -3.09 -4.33 7.17
C ILE A 60 -4.15 -4.15 6.06
N ALA A 61 -4.67 -5.23 5.48
CA ALA A 61 -5.57 -5.21 4.34
C ALA A 61 -6.82 -4.34 4.58
N ASP A 62 -7.52 -4.55 5.70
CA ASP A 62 -8.73 -3.78 6.04
C ASP A 62 -8.44 -2.28 6.16
N LYS A 63 -7.31 -1.94 6.79
CA LYS A 63 -6.88 -0.55 6.92
C LYS A 63 -6.53 0.08 5.57
N ILE A 64 -5.96 -0.69 4.63
CA ILE A 64 -5.73 -0.22 3.25
C ILE A 64 -7.07 0.02 2.54
N ILE A 65 -8.04 -0.89 2.67
CA ILE A 65 -9.37 -0.73 2.10
C ILE A 65 -10.04 0.55 2.59
N GLU A 66 -9.94 0.84 3.89
CA GLU A 66 -10.56 2.02 4.50
C GLU A 66 -9.84 3.33 4.13
N THR A 67 -8.51 3.32 4.06
CA THR A 67 -7.71 4.55 3.97
C THR A 67 -7.31 4.91 2.54
N ILE A 68 -7.16 3.92 1.66
CA ILE A 68 -6.70 4.13 0.28
C ILE A 68 -7.90 4.30 -0.63
N LYS A 69 -8.00 5.48 -1.23
CA LYS A 69 -9.09 5.84 -2.13
C LYS A 69 -8.78 5.41 -3.55
N ARG A 70 -9.84 5.18 -4.33
CA ARG A 70 -9.81 4.97 -5.78
C ARG A 70 -9.10 3.69 -6.20
N ILE A 71 -9.13 2.68 -5.34
CA ILE A 71 -8.73 1.30 -5.62
C ILE A 71 -9.94 0.42 -5.27
N PRO A 72 -10.45 -0.40 -6.20
CA PRO A 72 -11.49 -1.39 -5.89
C PRO A 72 -11.01 -2.37 -4.81
N LYS A 73 -11.92 -2.83 -3.95
CA LYS A 73 -11.56 -3.79 -2.89
C LYS A 73 -11.00 -5.09 -3.49
N GLU A 74 -11.54 -5.49 -4.64
CA GLU A 74 -11.11 -6.68 -5.40
C GLU A 74 -9.63 -6.61 -5.84
N ASN A 75 -9.07 -5.40 -5.97
CA ASN A 75 -7.69 -5.19 -6.40
C ASN A 75 -6.69 -5.25 -5.24
N ILE A 76 -7.14 -5.53 -4.02
CA ILE A 76 -6.28 -5.70 -2.83
C ILE A 76 -6.06 -7.19 -2.61
N ILE A 77 -4.83 -7.63 -2.86
CA ILE A 77 -4.41 -9.02 -2.78
C ILE A 77 -3.73 -9.24 -1.43
N VAL A 78 -4.26 -10.18 -0.65
CA VAL A 78 -3.72 -10.55 0.66
C VAL A 78 -2.77 -11.72 0.52
N GLU A 79 -1.50 -11.52 0.86
CA GLU A 79 -0.51 -12.58 0.93
C GLU A 79 -0.74 -13.45 2.18
N PRO A 80 -0.65 -14.79 2.06
CA PRO A 80 -0.82 -15.69 3.19
C PRO A 80 0.31 -15.58 4.21
N SER A 81 1.49 -15.13 3.78
CA SER A 81 2.69 -14.96 4.60
C SER A 81 3.63 -13.97 3.93
N GLY A 82 4.33 -13.13 4.69
CA GLY A 82 5.35 -12.24 4.14
C GLY A 82 6.57 -13.01 3.63
N LYS A 83 6.71 -13.12 2.30
CA LYS A 83 7.82 -13.81 1.63
C LYS A 83 8.82 -12.87 0.95
N ASN A 84 8.83 -11.59 1.34
CA ASN A 84 9.58 -10.51 0.66
C ASN A 84 9.12 -10.29 -0.79
N THR A 85 9.88 -9.56 -1.59
CA THR A 85 9.44 -8.99 -2.89
C THR A 85 9.50 -9.97 -4.07
N ALA A 86 10.00 -11.20 -3.88
CA ALA A 86 10.10 -12.22 -4.94
C ALA A 86 9.35 -13.55 -4.65
N PRO A 87 8.16 -13.57 -4.01
CA PRO A 87 7.47 -14.82 -3.66
C PRO A 87 7.14 -15.72 -4.85
#